data_AF-A0A2E1I0D9-F1
#
_entry.id   AF-A0A2E1I0D9-F1
#
_cell.length_a   1.000
_cell.length_b   1.000
_cell.length_c   1.000
_cell.angle_alpha   90.00
_cell.angle_beta   90.00
_cell.angle_gamma   90.00
#
_symmetry.space_group_name_H-M   'P 1'
#
loop_
_entity.id
_entity.type
_entity.pdbx_description
1 polymer ?
#
loop_
_entity_poly.entity_id
_entity_poly.type
_entity_poly.pdbx_seq_one_letter_code
_entity_poly.pdbx_strand_id
1 'polypeptide(L)'
;MFYRIQEYKILFFRVFLAYLFYSLARVLFYFYNKNIIIIDSFSEFFNLFLIGLTFDTSAILYVNSLFILISLIPIKNNSRPIFQKGMFVLYFSTNITAYVTNYVDFIYYKFSQSRLTTTVFDLLENETNKLDLMSSFIVDYWHVFLIFIISVVLWIYLYNSITFKSNESPKNFKYYGFSLFWSLIIIFISIVGMRGGLGNATRPINMVDAHRFVKKGIHADFVLNSPFCLIRTYKK
;
A
#
# COMPACT_ATOMS: atom_id res chain seq x y z
N MET A 1 -11.10 -0.54 28.50
CA MET A 1 -9.74 -0.87 28.01
C MET A 1 -9.80 -2.01 26.98
N PHE A 2 -10.35 -3.18 27.31
CA PHE A 2 -10.48 -4.33 26.40
C PHE A 2 -11.13 -4.03 25.05
N TYR A 3 -12.21 -3.22 25.04
CA TYR A 3 -12.85 -2.79 23.79
C TYR A 3 -11.86 -2.09 22.85
N ARG A 4 -11.07 -1.14 23.36
CA ARG A 4 -10.11 -0.37 22.54
C ARG A 4 -8.99 -1.24 21.97
N ILE A 5 -8.54 -2.22 22.74
CA ILE A 5 -7.54 -3.20 22.29
C ILE A 5 -8.05 -3.99 21.09
N GLN A 6 -9.35 -4.36 21.08
CA GLN A 6 -9.95 -5.03 19.93
C GLN A 6 -9.99 -4.13 18.69
N GLU A 7 -10.32 -2.83 18.84
CA GLU A 7 -10.31 -1.88 17.73
C GLU A 7 -8.90 -1.76 17.13
N TYR A 8 -7.87 -1.68 17.97
CA TYR A 8 -6.48 -1.65 17.51
C TYR A 8 -6.05 -2.95 16.85
N LYS A 9 -6.44 -4.12 17.37
CA LYS A 9 -6.17 -5.41 16.71
C LYS A 9 -6.75 -5.45 15.29
N ILE A 10 -7.98 -4.96 15.12
CA ILE A 10 -8.63 -4.89 13.80
C ILE A 10 -7.91 -3.90 12.88
N LEU A 11 -7.52 -2.73 13.40
CA LEU A 11 -6.72 -1.77 12.64
C LEU A 11 -5.41 -2.37 12.16
N PHE A 12 -4.63 -2.98 13.07
CA PHE A 12 -3.36 -3.63 12.74
C PHE A 12 -3.55 -4.79 11.75
N PHE A 13 -4.59 -5.60 11.90
CA PHE A 13 -4.90 -6.66 10.95
C PHE A 13 -5.21 -6.12 9.56
N ARG A 14 -6.03 -5.07 9.45
CA ARG A 14 -6.38 -4.46 8.15
C ARG A 14 -5.16 -3.79 7.50
N VAL A 15 -4.29 -3.14 8.27
CA VAL A 15 -3.02 -2.62 7.76
C VAL A 15 -2.09 -3.76 7.33
N PHE A 16 -2.01 -4.84 8.11
CA PHE A 16 -1.24 -6.04 7.76
C PHE A 16 -1.71 -6.68 6.45
N LEU A 17 -3.02 -6.73 6.19
CA LEU A 17 -3.53 -7.18 4.88
C LEU A 17 -2.97 -6.33 3.73
N ALA A 18 -2.90 -5.01 3.88
CA ALA A 18 -2.28 -4.16 2.86
C ALA A 18 -0.80 -4.53 2.61
N TYR A 19 -0.03 -4.80 3.66
CA TYR A 19 1.35 -5.30 3.52
C TYR A 19 1.41 -6.64 2.79
N LEU A 20 0.51 -7.57 3.12
CA LEU A 20 0.46 -8.88 2.47
C LEU A 20 0.18 -8.76 0.98
N PHE A 21 -0.78 -7.93 0.58
CA PHE A 21 -1.11 -7.76 -0.84
C PHE A 21 -0.06 -6.96 -1.61
N TYR A 22 0.55 -5.93 -1.01
CA TYR A 22 1.68 -5.22 -1.61
C TYR A 22 2.89 -6.15 -1.80
N SER A 23 3.17 -6.99 -0.80
CA SER A 23 4.20 -8.04 -0.88
C SER A 23 3.93 -9.02 -2.02
N LEU A 24 2.68 -9.47 -2.15
CA LEU A 24 2.25 -10.34 -3.25
C LEU A 24 2.48 -9.65 -4.61
N ALA A 25 2.07 -8.38 -4.75
CA ALA A 25 2.26 -7.63 -5.98
C ALA A 25 3.74 -7.43 -6.32
N ARG A 26 4.61 -7.22 -5.34
CA ARG A 26 6.07 -7.12 -5.53
C ARG A 26 6.68 -8.43 -6.03
N VAL A 27 6.28 -9.56 -5.44
CA VAL A 27 6.73 -10.88 -5.88
C VAL A 27 6.26 -11.16 -7.31
N LEU A 28 4.99 -10.87 -7.62
CA LEU A 28 4.45 -10.99 -8.97
C LEU A 28 5.19 -10.08 -9.96
N PHE A 29 5.42 -8.81 -9.60
CA PHE A 29 6.16 -7.84 -10.41
C PHE A 29 7.53 -8.41 -10.85
N TYR A 30 8.26 -9.02 -9.91
CA TYR A 30 9.52 -9.69 -10.22
C TYR A 30 9.33 -10.84 -11.22
N PHE A 31 8.34 -11.73 -11.01
CA PHE A 31 8.13 -12.85 -11.93
C PHE A 31 7.78 -12.41 -13.36
N TYR A 32 6.97 -11.35 -13.51
CA TYR A 32 6.65 -10.77 -14.81
C TYR A 32 7.85 -10.12 -15.49
N ASN A 33 8.78 -9.57 -14.71
CA ASN A 33 9.93 -8.80 -15.20
C ASN A 33 11.28 -9.47 -14.93
N LYS A 34 11.30 -10.79 -14.67
CA LYS A 34 12.50 -11.55 -14.28
C LYS A 34 13.62 -11.51 -15.33
N ASN A 35 13.26 -11.32 -16.60
CA ASN A 35 14.22 -11.22 -17.70
C ASN A 35 14.97 -9.88 -17.71
N ILE A 36 14.40 -8.85 -17.06
CA ILE A 36 14.95 -7.49 -16.96
C ILE A 36 15.65 -7.33 -15.60
N ILE A 37 14.97 -7.73 -14.51
CA ILE A 37 15.47 -7.63 -13.14
C ILE A 37 16.23 -8.90 -12.78
N ILE A 38 17.52 -8.94 -13.11
CA ILE A 38 18.38 -10.09 -12.83
C ILE A 38 18.82 -10.05 -11.36
N ILE A 39 18.35 -11.03 -10.58
CA ILE A 39 18.73 -11.27 -9.18
C ILE A 39 19.40 -12.63 -9.09
N ASP A 40 20.65 -12.65 -8.64
CA ASP A 40 21.54 -13.79 -8.84
C ASP A 40 21.35 -14.89 -7.77
N SER A 41 20.73 -14.55 -6.63
CA SER A 41 20.54 -15.49 -5.52
C SER A 41 19.23 -15.27 -4.76
N PHE A 42 18.72 -16.34 -4.15
CA PHE A 42 17.54 -16.25 -3.27
C PHE A 42 17.79 -15.37 -2.03
N SER A 43 19.01 -15.37 -1.50
CA SER A 43 19.40 -14.49 -0.38
C SER A 43 19.32 -13.02 -0.78
N GLU A 44 19.81 -12.67 -1.97
CA GLU A 44 19.70 -11.31 -2.52
C GLU A 44 18.24 -10.92 -2.76
N PHE A 45 17.43 -11.81 -3.33
CA PHE A 45 15.99 -11.59 -3.51
C PHE A 45 15.31 -11.26 -2.19
N PHE A 46 15.55 -12.08 -1.15
CA PHE A 46 14.94 -11.88 0.15
C PHE A 46 15.39 -10.58 0.82
N ASN A 47 16.68 -10.23 0.72
CA ASN A 47 17.19 -8.97 1.23
C ASN A 47 16.56 -7.75 0.53
N LEU A 48 16.51 -7.78 -0.81
CA LEU A 48 15.86 -6.71 -1.58
C LEU A 48 14.37 -6.61 -1.28
N PHE A 49 13.69 -7.74 -1.08
CA PHE A 49 12.29 -7.77 -0.66
C PHE A 49 12.10 -7.09 0.71
N LEU A 50 12.96 -7.38 1.69
CA LEU A 50 12.93 -6.73 3.01
C LEU A 50 13.19 -5.22 2.94
N ILE A 51 14.17 -4.79 2.13
CA ILE A 51 14.42 -3.36 1.88
C ILE A 51 13.17 -2.71 1.28
N GLY A 52 12.54 -3.41 0.33
CA GLY A 52 11.29 -3.03 -0.31
C GLY A 52 10.16 -2.69 0.65
N LEU A 53 10.05 -3.42 1.77
CA LEU A 53 9.03 -3.17 2.79
C LEU A 53 9.11 -1.74 3.36
N THR A 54 10.28 -1.09 3.31
CA THR A 54 10.42 0.32 3.73
C THR A 54 9.61 1.26 2.84
N PHE A 55 9.65 1.04 1.52
CA PHE A 55 8.90 1.83 0.54
C PHE A 55 7.42 1.44 0.51
N ASP A 56 7.11 0.15 0.73
CA ASP A 56 5.74 -0.33 0.91
C ASP A 56 5.09 0.30 2.14
N THR A 57 5.84 0.38 3.25
CA THR A 57 5.41 1.05 4.49
C THR A 57 4.95 2.47 4.22
N SER A 58 5.77 3.24 3.50
CA SER A 58 5.45 4.63 3.18
C SER A 58 4.18 4.72 2.33
N ALA A 59 4.08 3.95 1.24
CA ALA A 59 2.89 3.92 0.39
C ALA A 59 1.62 3.50 1.14
N ILE A 60 1.67 2.39 1.88
CA ILE A 60 0.52 1.83 2.61
C ILE A 60 0.01 2.85 3.63
N LEU A 61 0.91 3.49 4.38
CA LEU A 61 0.55 4.48 5.38
C LEU A 61 -0.03 5.75 4.74
N TYR A 62 0.48 6.22 3.60
CA TYR A 62 -0.11 7.36 2.88
C TYR A 62 -1.52 7.02 2.38
N VAL A 63 -1.68 5.89 1.69
CA VAL A 63 -2.96 5.42 1.12
C VAL A 63 -4.01 5.17 2.21
N ASN A 64 -3.59 4.67 3.37
CA ASN A 64 -4.46 4.36 4.51
C ASN A 64 -4.51 5.46 5.57
N SER A 65 -3.88 6.62 5.35
CA SER A 65 -3.74 7.67 6.37
C SER A 65 -5.10 8.10 6.95
N LEU A 66 -6.07 8.40 6.09
CA LEU A 66 -7.42 8.79 6.50
C LEU A 66 -8.15 7.64 7.23
N PHE A 67 -8.01 6.42 6.74
CA PHE A 67 -8.58 5.22 7.38
C PHE A 67 -8.01 4.99 8.78
N ILE A 68 -6.70 5.16 8.95
CA ILE A 68 -6.01 5.05 10.24
C ILE A 68 -6.50 6.15 11.18
N LEU A 69 -6.50 7.40 10.74
CA LEU A 69 -6.92 8.54 11.57
C LEU A 69 -8.35 8.37 12.09
N ILE A 70 -9.31 8.00 11.22
CA ILE A 70 -10.70 7.77 11.63
C ILE A 70 -10.80 6.59 12.61
N SER A 71 -10.05 5.51 12.39
CA SER A 71 -10.01 4.35 13.31
C SER A 71 -9.46 4.69 14.69
N LEU A 72 -8.57 5.69 14.75
CA LEU A 72 -7.96 6.16 15.99
C LEU A 72 -8.87 7.10 16.79
N ILE A 73 -9.93 7.66 16.22
CA ILE A 73 -10.87 8.47 17.00
C ILE A 73 -11.71 7.54 17.89
N PRO A 74 -11.79 7.75 19.22
CA PRO A 74 -12.63 6.95 20.11
C PRO A 74 -14.12 7.31 19.96
N ILE A 75 -14.70 6.99 18.80
CA ILE A 75 -16.11 7.26 18.50
C ILE A 75 -16.98 6.20 19.20
N LYS A 76 -17.99 6.66 19.96
CA LYS A 76 -18.93 5.81 20.73
C LYS A 76 -19.70 4.79 19.89
N ASN A 77 -19.77 4.96 18.57
CA ASN A 77 -20.62 4.19 17.67
C ASN A 77 -19.85 3.47 16.56
N ASN A 78 -18.58 3.16 16.80
CA ASN A 78 -17.70 2.47 15.86
C ASN A 78 -18.27 1.11 15.42
N SER A 79 -19.04 0.42 16.27
CA SER A 79 -19.67 -0.87 15.96
C SER A 79 -20.92 -0.78 15.06
N ARG A 80 -21.43 0.42 14.72
CA ARG A 80 -22.63 0.55 13.88
C ARG A 80 -22.37 0.01 12.46
N PRO A 81 -23.33 -0.69 11.85
CA PRO A 81 -23.18 -1.27 10.52
C PRO A 81 -22.88 -0.20 9.46
N ILE A 82 -23.51 0.98 9.59
CA ILE A 82 -23.27 2.12 8.68
C ILE A 82 -21.83 2.60 8.78
N PHE A 83 -21.27 2.69 10.00
CA PHE A 83 -19.89 3.12 10.20
C PHE A 83 -18.91 2.10 9.62
N GLN A 84 -19.12 0.80 9.89
CA GLN A 84 -18.27 -0.26 9.35
C GLN A 84 -18.34 -0.33 7.82
N LYS A 85 -19.52 -0.12 7.22
CA LYS A 85 -19.68 0.00 5.76
C LYS A 85 -18.90 1.18 5.20
N GLY A 86 -18.96 2.35 5.87
CA GLY A 86 -18.16 3.52 5.49
C GLY A 86 -16.66 3.24 5.55
N MET A 87 -16.18 2.60 6.61
CA MET A 87 -14.78 2.21 6.76
C MET A 87 -14.34 1.16 5.74
N PHE A 88 -15.22 0.23 5.36
CA PHE A 88 -14.97 -0.73 4.30
C PHE A 88 -14.80 -0.03 2.94
N VAL A 89 -15.74 0.86 2.58
CA VAL A 89 -15.67 1.61 1.32
C VAL A 89 -14.44 2.49 1.28
N LEU A 90 -14.14 3.22 2.37
CA LEU A 90 -12.94 4.05 2.47
C LEU A 90 -11.68 3.21 2.28
N TYR A 91 -11.56 2.09 2.99
CA TYR A 91 -10.40 1.21 2.90
C TYR A 91 -10.20 0.66 1.49
N PHE A 92 -11.23 0.05 0.90
CA PHE A 92 -11.07 -0.59 -0.41
C PHE A 92 -10.98 0.43 -1.55
N SER A 93 -11.67 1.56 -1.49
CA SER A 93 -11.55 2.60 -2.53
C SER A 93 -10.12 3.14 -2.61
N THR A 94 -9.47 3.46 -1.49
CA THR A 94 -8.10 3.97 -1.51
C THR A 94 -7.09 2.87 -1.83
N ASN A 95 -7.20 1.70 -1.19
CA ASN A 95 -6.24 0.61 -1.41
C ASN A 95 -6.34 0.02 -2.81
N ILE A 96 -7.53 -0.24 -3.35
CA ILE A 96 -7.68 -0.80 -4.71
C ILE A 96 -7.14 0.19 -5.74
N THR A 97 -7.46 1.49 -5.61
CA THR A 97 -6.96 2.53 -6.54
C THR A 97 -5.43 2.54 -6.58
N ALA A 98 -4.77 2.50 -5.41
CA ALA A 98 -3.32 2.37 -5.36
C ALA A 98 -2.85 1.02 -5.89
N TYR A 99 -3.48 -0.07 -5.50
CA TYR A 99 -3.07 -1.43 -5.82
C TYR A 99 -3.10 -1.73 -7.33
N VAL A 100 -4.07 -1.17 -8.07
CA VAL A 100 -4.13 -1.25 -9.55
C VAL A 100 -2.83 -0.76 -10.17
N THR A 101 -2.24 0.32 -9.65
CA THR A 101 -1.03 0.91 -10.23
C THR A 101 0.16 -0.06 -10.20
N ASN A 102 0.26 -0.93 -9.18
CA ASN A 102 1.28 -1.98 -9.15
C ASN A 102 1.11 -2.98 -10.30
N TYR A 103 -0.13 -3.37 -10.63
CA TYR A 103 -0.41 -4.35 -11.69
C TYR A 103 -0.22 -3.75 -13.09
N VAL A 104 -0.64 -2.50 -13.29
CA VAL A 104 -0.35 -1.77 -14.53
C VAL A 104 1.17 -1.70 -14.76
N ASP A 105 1.94 -1.52 -13.69
CA ASP A 105 3.40 -1.46 -13.76
C ASP A 105 4.05 -2.79 -14.15
N PHE A 106 3.37 -3.93 -14.01
CA PHE A 106 3.91 -5.21 -14.49
C PHE A 106 4.15 -5.17 -16.00
N ILE A 107 3.25 -4.49 -16.71
CA ILE A 107 3.25 -4.36 -18.15
C ILE A 107 4.09 -3.14 -18.55
N TYR A 108 3.85 -1.98 -17.92
CA TYR A 108 4.56 -0.74 -18.23
C TYR A 108 6.08 -0.90 -18.11
N TYR A 109 6.56 -1.53 -17.04
CA TYR A 109 7.99 -1.71 -16.80
C TYR A 109 8.69 -2.53 -17.91
N LYS A 110 7.99 -3.46 -18.54
CA LYS A 110 8.52 -4.25 -19.66
C LYS A 110 8.93 -3.38 -20.85
N PHE A 111 8.20 -2.29 -21.07
CA PHE A 111 8.43 -1.37 -22.19
C PHE A 111 9.30 -0.17 -21.79
N SER A 112 9.08 0.40 -20.61
CA SER A 112 9.75 1.62 -20.18
C SER A 112 11.06 1.36 -19.42
N GLN A 113 11.25 0.15 -18.87
CA GLN A 113 12.34 -0.20 -17.95
C GLN A 113 12.47 0.79 -16.78
N SER A 114 11.35 1.41 -16.38
CA SER A 114 11.26 2.39 -15.30
C SER A 114 9.96 2.20 -14.56
N ARG A 115 9.94 2.46 -13.25
CA ARG A 115 8.70 2.37 -12.46
C ARG A 115 7.69 3.40 -12.93
N LEU A 116 6.41 3.05 -12.81
CA LEU A 116 5.31 3.94 -13.15
C LEU A 116 5.31 5.18 -12.25
N THR A 117 5.43 6.35 -12.87
CA THR A 117 5.40 7.69 -12.25
C THR A 117 4.33 8.56 -12.91
N THR A 118 4.17 9.80 -12.43
CA THR A 118 3.16 10.73 -12.96
C THR A 118 3.41 11.15 -14.40
N THR A 119 4.60 10.94 -14.96
CA THR A 119 4.91 11.23 -16.38
C THR A 119 4.07 10.37 -17.33
N VAL A 120 3.54 9.24 -16.87
CA VAL A 120 2.63 8.40 -17.67
C VAL A 120 1.35 9.15 -18.02
N PHE A 121 0.88 10.07 -17.18
CA PHE A 121 -0.30 10.88 -17.51
C PHE A 121 -0.01 11.84 -18.67
N ASP A 122 1.17 12.47 -18.69
CA ASP A 122 1.59 13.36 -19.78
C ASP A 122 1.77 12.59 -21.09
N LEU A 123 2.33 11.36 -21.02
CA LEU A 123 2.45 10.48 -22.18
C LEU A 123 1.07 10.11 -22.73
N LEU A 124 0.17 9.67 -21.85
CA LEU A 124 -1.20 9.33 -22.23
C LEU A 124 -1.98 10.54 -22.72
N GLU A 125 -1.70 11.76 -22.27
CA GLU A 125 -2.37 12.96 -22.74
C GLU A 125 -2.07 13.24 -24.22
N ASN A 126 -0.80 13.07 -24.60
CA ASN A 126 -0.29 13.32 -25.95
C ASN A 126 -0.51 12.16 -26.94
N GLU A 127 -0.95 10.99 -26.47
CA GLU A 127 -1.26 9.85 -27.34
C GLU A 127 -2.55 10.07 -28.13
N THR A 128 -2.50 9.89 -29.45
CA THR A 128 -3.66 10.08 -30.34
C THR A 128 -4.57 8.86 -30.38
N ASN A 129 -4.01 7.65 -30.21
CA ASN A 129 -4.73 6.37 -30.31
C ASN A 129 -4.91 5.68 -28.95
N LYS A 130 -5.34 6.44 -27.92
CA LYS A 130 -5.45 5.94 -26.53
C LYS A 130 -6.33 4.70 -26.42
N LEU A 131 -7.47 4.69 -27.11
CA LEU A 131 -8.46 3.61 -27.02
C LEU A 131 -7.94 2.30 -27.61
N ASP A 132 -7.30 2.35 -28.78
CA ASP A 132 -6.74 1.16 -29.41
C ASP A 132 -5.58 0.59 -28.58
N LEU A 133 -4.72 1.47 -28.05
CA LEU A 133 -3.65 1.07 -27.15
C LEU A 133 -4.20 0.45 -25.87
N MET A 134 -5.18 1.06 -25.20
CA MET A 134 -5.78 0.47 -24.00
C MET A 134 -6.47 -0.88 -24.30
N SER A 135 -7.13 -1.00 -25.45
CA SER A 135 -7.81 -2.24 -25.86
C SER A 135 -6.82 -3.37 -26.12
N SER A 136 -5.74 -3.12 -26.86
CA SER A 136 -4.72 -4.14 -27.12
C SER A 136 -4.05 -4.58 -25.81
N PHE A 137 -3.77 -3.65 -24.90
CA PHE A 137 -3.23 -3.95 -23.58
C PHE A 137 -4.13 -4.89 -22.78
N ILE A 138 -5.46 -4.70 -22.81
CA ILE A 138 -6.40 -5.58 -22.10
C ILE A 138 -6.40 -6.99 -22.70
N VAL A 139 -6.37 -7.10 -24.03
CA VAL A 139 -6.39 -8.39 -24.73
C VAL A 139 -5.08 -9.15 -24.51
N ASP A 140 -3.94 -8.50 -24.74
CA ASP A 140 -2.62 -9.13 -24.66
C ASP A 140 -2.25 -9.50 -23.21
N TYR A 141 -2.73 -8.73 -22.23
CA TYR A 141 -2.39 -8.88 -20.82
C TYR A 141 -3.58 -9.24 -19.93
N TRP A 142 -4.61 -9.89 -20.48
CA TRP A 142 -5.82 -10.30 -19.74
C TRP A 142 -5.52 -11.07 -18.44
N HIS A 143 -4.45 -11.86 -18.44
CA HIS A 143 -3.99 -12.66 -17.30
C HIS A 143 -3.55 -11.79 -16.10
N VAL A 144 -3.00 -10.59 -16.34
CA VAL A 144 -2.66 -9.62 -15.27
C VAL A 144 -3.93 -9.12 -14.59
N PHE A 145 -4.97 -8.80 -15.37
CA PHE A 145 -6.27 -8.39 -14.85
C PHE A 145 -6.97 -9.52 -14.08
N LEU A 146 -6.87 -10.76 -14.57
CA LEU A 146 -7.41 -11.93 -13.86
C LEU A 146 -6.77 -12.09 -12.48
N ILE A 147 -5.43 -12.04 -12.39
CA ILE A 147 -4.71 -12.17 -11.12
C ILE A 147 -5.01 -11.00 -10.18
N PHE A 148 -5.16 -9.80 -10.73
CA PHE A 148 -5.60 -8.63 -9.96
C PHE A 148 -6.98 -8.87 -9.32
N ILE A 149 -7.97 -9.31 -10.10
CA ILE A 149 -9.32 -9.60 -9.61
C ILE A 149 -9.29 -10.68 -8.54
N ILE A 150 -8.56 -11.78 -8.77
CA ILE A 150 -8.39 -12.86 -7.78
C ILE A 150 -7.79 -12.31 -6.48
N SER A 151 -6.77 -11.46 -6.58
CA SER A 151 -6.12 -10.86 -5.41
C SER A 151 -7.07 -9.94 -4.65
N VAL A 152 -7.87 -9.12 -5.33
CA VAL A 152 -8.86 -8.25 -4.69
C VAL A 152 -9.97 -9.07 -4.01
N VAL A 153 -10.48 -10.12 -4.66
CA VAL A 153 -11.49 -11.01 -4.07
C VAL A 153 -10.94 -11.70 -2.82
N LEU A 154 -9.71 -12.20 -2.87
CA LEU A 154 -9.03 -12.78 -1.72
C LEU A 154 -8.84 -11.75 -0.60
N TRP A 155 -8.48 -10.51 -0.94
CA TRP A 155 -8.32 -9.43 0.04
C TRP A 155 -9.64 -9.10 0.73
N ILE A 156 -10.73 -8.99 -0.02
CA ILE A 156 -12.07 -8.76 0.53
C ILE A 156 -12.49 -9.93 1.44
N TYR A 157 -12.24 -11.17 1.01
CA TYR A 157 -12.51 -12.36 1.82
C TYR A 157 -11.75 -12.33 3.16
N LEU A 158 -10.43 -12.09 3.12
CA LEU A 158 -9.60 -12.01 4.32
C LEU A 158 -9.99 -10.83 5.22
N TYR A 159 -10.37 -9.70 4.65
CA TYR A 159 -10.84 -8.54 5.41
C TYR A 159 -12.10 -8.88 6.22
N ASN A 160 -13.04 -9.60 5.62
CA ASN A 160 -14.30 -9.97 6.26
C ASN A 160 -14.17 -11.11 7.27
N SER A 161 -13.03 -11.82 7.30
CA SER A 161 -12.81 -12.93 8.23
C SER A 161 -12.76 -12.51 9.71
N ILE A 162 -12.46 -11.22 9.98
CA ILE A 162 -12.46 -10.67 11.35
C ILE A 162 -13.60 -9.68 11.50
N THR A 163 -14.67 -10.13 12.16
CA THR A 163 -15.83 -9.29 12.46
C THR A 163 -15.65 -8.51 13.76
N PHE A 164 -16.15 -7.27 13.77
CA PHE A 164 -16.26 -6.47 14.98
C PHE A 164 -17.29 -7.11 15.92
N LYS A 165 -16.89 -7.57 17.12
CA LYS A 165 -17.86 -7.99 18.13
C LYS A 165 -18.45 -6.73 18.77
N SER A 166 -19.77 -6.59 18.73
CA SER A 166 -20.47 -5.46 19.32
C SER A 166 -20.49 -5.58 20.84
N ASN A 167 -19.42 -5.15 21.48
CA ASN A 167 -19.45 -4.90 22.92
C ASN A 167 -19.77 -3.43 23.15
N GLU A 168 -20.57 -3.13 24.17
CA GLU A 168 -20.86 -1.75 24.54
C GLU A 168 -19.56 -1.02 24.90
N SER A 169 -19.36 0.17 24.31
CA SER A 169 -18.18 0.98 24.60
C SER A 169 -18.21 1.44 26.06
N PRO A 170 -17.18 1.16 26.87
CA PRO A 170 -17.17 1.60 28.26
C PRO A 170 -17.07 3.13 28.35
N LYS A 171 -18.06 3.77 28.98
CA LYS A 171 -18.17 5.24 29.13
C LYS A 171 -17.31 5.81 30.25
N ASN A 172 -16.04 5.42 30.36
CA ASN A 172 -15.16 5.81 31.47
C ASN A 172 -14.04 6.78 31.02
N PHE A 173 -13.67 7.76 31.84
CA PHE A 173 -12.53 8.65 31.63
C PHE A 173 -11.22 7.90 31.34
N LYS A 174 -11.00 6.77 32.04
CA LYS A 174 -9.84 5.87 31.80
C LYS A 174 -9.79 5.33 30.35
N TYR A 175 -10.93 5.17 29.68
CA TYR A 175 -10.98 4.73 28.28
C TYR A 175 -10.48 5.81 27.32
N TYR A 176 -10.93 7.06 27.50
CA TYR A 176 -10.50 8.16 26.64
C TYR A 176 -9.02 8.50 26.83
N GLY A 177 -8.52 8.51 28.08
CA GLY A 177 -7.09 8.71 28.35
C GLY A 177 -6.21 7.64 27.70
N PHE A 178 -6.58 6.36 27.85
CA PHE A 178 -5.88 5.25 27.19
C PHE A 178 -5.95 5.35 25.67
N SER A 179 -7.11 5.72 25.11
CA SER A 179 -7.28 5.88 23.67
C SER A 179 -6.39 6.99 23.13
N LEU A 180 -6.38 8.16 23.78
CA LEU A 180 -5.59 9.32 23.35
C LEU A 180 -4.10 8.98 23.33
N PHE A 181 -3.59 8.43 24.43
CA PHE A 181 -2.17 8.07 24.56
C PHE A 181 -1.72 7.11 23.43
N TRP A 182 -2.44 6.01 23.23
CA TRP A 182 -2.09 5.04 22.19
C TRP A 182 -2.31 5.56 20.78
N SER A 183 -3.30 6.43 20.56
CA SER A 183 -3.52 7.03 19.25
C SER A 183 -2.36 7.96 18.87
N LEU A 184 -1.84 8.75 19.82
CA LEU A 184 -0.65 9.57 19.59
C LEU A 184 0.59 8.72 19.25
N ILE A 185 0.77 7.59 19.94
CA ILE A 185 1.86 6.64 19.63
C ILE A 185 1.71 6.07 18.22
N ILE A 186 0.50 5.62 17.83
CA ILE A 186 0.26 5.04 16.50
C ILE A 186 0.47 6.10 15.40
N ILE A 187 0.03 7.35 15.63
CA ILE A 187 0.27 8.46 14.71
C ILE A 187 1.78 8.72 14.58
N PHE A 188 2.49 8.79 15.70
CA PHE A 188 3.94 8.99 15.71
C PHE A 188 4.67 7.89 14.91
N ILE A 189 4.36 6.62 15.17
CA ILE A 189 4.93 5.49 14.43
C ILE A 189 4.57 5.56 12.94
N SER A 190 3.34 5.95 12.60
CA SER A 190 2.92 6.10 11.20
C SER A 190 3.72 7.19 10.49
N ILE A 191 3.96 8.33 11.14
CA ILE A 191 4.78 9.42 10.58
C ILE A 191 6.23 8.96 10.39
N VAL A 192 6.80 8.24 11.37
CA VAL A 192 8.15 7.66 11.24
C VAL A 192 8.22 6.67 10.09
N GLY A 193 7.21 5.81 9.93
CA GLY A 193 7.11 4.85 8.83
C GLY A 193 7.00 5.54 7.47
N MET A 194 6.16 6.57 7.34
CA MET A 194 6.05 7.39 6.13
C MET A 194 7.39 8.03 5.74
N ARG A 195 8.22 8.37 6.74
CA ARG A 195 9.56 8.94 6.55
C ARG A 195 10.64 7.91 6.22
N GLY A 196 10.37 6.61 6.32
CA GLY A 196 11.36 5.56 6.11
C GLY A 196 12.32 5.36 7.27
N GLY A 197 11.95 5.79 8.49
CA GLY A 197 12.74 5.58 9.72
C GLY A 197 13.05 6.86 10.51
N LEU A 198 13.73 6.67 11.65
CA LEU A 198 14.14 7.72 12.59
C LEU A 198 15.47 8.42 12.21
N GLY A 199 15.97 8.20 11.00
CA GLY A 199 17.27 8.74 10.56
C GLY A 199 17.33 10.27 10.54
N ASN A 200 18.57 10.79 10.43
CA ASN A 200 18.91 12.22 10.50
C ASN A 200 18.28 13.12 9.44
N ALA A 201 17.58 12.56 8.45
CA ALA A 201 16.88 13.33 7.44
C ALA A 201 15.51 13.80 7.97
N THR A 202 15.31 15.11 8.06
CA THR A 202 14.01 15.76 8.35
C THR A 202 12.99 15.60 7.22
N ARG A 203 13.37 14.96 6.11
CA ARG A 203 12.59 14.84 4.87
C ARG A 203 11.96 13.45 4.75
N PRO A 204 10.78 13.32 4.11
CA PRO A 204 10.20 12.00 3.84
C PRO A 204 11.09 11.19 2.87
N ILE A 205 11.06 9.85 2.96
CA ILE A 205 11.83 8.95 2.09
C ILE A 205 11.50 9.20 0.62
N ASN A 206 12.49 9.26 -0.26
CA ASN A 206 12.35 9.57 -1.67
C ASN A 206 12.77 8.38 -2.55
N MET A 207 12.39 8.39 -3.83
CA MET A 207 12.73 7.30 -4.77
C MET A 207 14.25 7.14 -4.89
N VAL A 208 15.00 8.25 -4.88
CA VAL A 208 16.47 8.25 -4.95
C VAL A 208 17.11 7.51 -3.77
N ASP A 209 16.43 7.44 -2.62
CA ASP A 209 16.96 6.71 -1.46
C ASP A 209 17.01 5.20 -1.71
N ALA A 210 16.19 4.65 -2.62
CA ALA A 210 16.25 3.23 -2.99
C ALA A 210 17.62 2.83 -3.53
N HIS A 211 18.25 3.70 -4.33
CA HIS A 211 19.59 3.47 -4.87
C HIS A 211 20.69 3.39 -3.80
N ARG A 212 20.45 3.91 -2.59
CA ARG A 212 21.41 3.81 -1.48
C ARG A 212 21.40 2.43 -0.81
N PHE A 213 20.29 1.71 -0.91
CA PHE A 213 20.11 0.41 -0.26
C PHE A 213 20.43 -0.77 -1.17
N VAL A 214 20.69 -0.52 -2.46
CA VAL A 214 20.93 -1.57 -3.47
C VAL A 214 22.28 -1.40 -4.16
N LYS A 215 22.83 -2.52 -4.65
CA LYS A 215 24.13 -2.52 -5.35
C LYS A 215 24.00 -2.23 -6.83
N LYS A 216 22.96 -2.76 -7.49
CA LYS A 216 22.67 -2.55 -8.91
C LYS A 216 21.51 -1.57 -9.05
N GLY A 217 21.60 -0.62 -9.98
CA GLY A 217 20.53 0.37 -10.20
C GLY A 217 19.16 -0.26 -10.46
N ILE A 218 19.13 -1.35 -11.25
CA ILE A 218 17.90 -2.09 -11.59
C ILE A 218 17.22 -2.74 -10.39
N HIS A 219 17.96 -3.02 -9.32
CA HIS A 219 17.38 -3.54 -8.08
C HIS A 219 16.60 -2.47 -7.33
N ALA A 220 16.87 -1.18 -7.57
CA ALA A 220 16.08 -0.09 -6.99
C ALA A 220 14.64 -0.14 -7.50
N ASP A 221 14.43 -0.49 -8.78
CA ASP A 221 13.10 -0.64 -9.37
C ASP A 221 12.32 -1.82 -8.77
N PHE A 222 13.02 -2.89 -8.42
CA PHE A 222 12.39 -4.00 -7.68
C PHE A 222 12.01 -3.59 -6.26
N VAL A 223 12.84 -2.77 -5.60
CA VAL A 223 12.63 -2.26 -4.24
C VAL A 223 11.49 -1.24 -4.18
N LEU A 224 11.27 -0.46 -5.23
CA LEU A 224 10.20 0.52 -5.32
C LEU A 224 8.84 -0.11 -5.67
N ASN A 225 7.75 0.55 -5.26
CA ASN A 225 6.38 0.22 -5.67
C ASN A 225 5.74 1.42 -6.38
N SER A 226 4.83 1.16 -7.31
CA SER A 226 4.21 2.20 -8.15
C SER A 226 3.38 3.22 -7.35
N PRO A 227 2.57 2.82 -6.34
CA PRO A 227 1.87 3.78 -5.49
C PRO A 227 2.82 4.80 -4.86
N PHE A 228 3.95 4.34 -4.33
CA PHE A 228 4.97 5.20 -3.75
C PHE A 228 5.56 6.13 -4.80
N CYS A 229 5.97 5.60 -5.96
CA CYS A 229 6.53 6.41 -7.05
C CYS A 229 5.57 7.53 -7.46
N LEU A 230 4.30 7.21 -7.72
CA LEU A 230 3.26 8.19 -8.06
C LEU A 230 3.07 9.27 -7.00
N ILE A 231 2.98 8.87 -5.72
CA ILE A 231 2.83 9.82 -4.60
C ILE A 231 4.04 10.78 -4.53
N ARG A 232 5.25 10.29 -4.85
CA ARG A 232 6.49 11.07 -4.73
C ARG A 232 6.84 11.89 -5.97
N THR A 233 6.17 11.66 -7.10
CA THR A 233 6.31 12.47 -8.32
C THR A 233 5.14 13.42 -8.54
N TYR A 234 4.03 13.29 -7.81
CA TYR A 234 2.90 14.21 -7.90
C TYR A 234 3.33 15.67 -7.67
N LYS A 235 3.11 16.52 -8.68
CA LYS A 235 3.49 17.95 -8.73
C LYS A 235 5.00 18.25 -8.61
N LYS A 236 5.85 17.33 -9.09
CA LYS A 236 7.23 17.67 -9.48
C LYS A 236 7.29 17.83 -10.99
#